data_AF-A0A953JRB5-F1
#
_entry.id   AF-A0A953JRB5-F1
#
_cell.length_a   1.000
_cell.length_b   1.000
_cell.length_c   1.000
_cell.angle_alpha   90.00
_cell.angle_beta   90.00
_cell.angle_gamma   90.00
#
_symmetry.space_group_name_H-M   'P 1'
#
loop_
_entity.id
_entity.type
_entity.pdbx_description
1 polymer ?
#
loop_
_entity_poly.entity_id
_entity_poly.type
_entity_poly.pdbx_seq_one_letter_code
_entity_poly.pdbx_strand_id
1 'polypeptide(L)' 'MADEQVSTGTLGPNTWLVDEMYEQYLANPHSVSVTWQEFFADYRPPGPA' A
#
# COMPACT_ATOMS: atom_id res chain seq x y z
N MET A 1 0.78 -4.48 -24.58
CA MET A 1 -0.52 -4.41 -23.89
C MET A 1 -0.24 -4.15 -22.42
N ALA A 2 -1.06 -3.32 -21.77
CA ALA A 2 -0.86 -2.78 -20.43
C ALA A 2 -0.60 -3.89 -19.37
N ASP A 3 0.54 -3.80 -18.69
CA ASP A 3 0.78 -4.53 -17.44
C ASP A 3 0.05 -3.78 -16.33
N GLU A 4 -1.25 -4.04 -16.23
CA GLU A 4 -2.17 -3.34 -15.32
C GLU A 4 -2.92 -4.37 -14.48
N GLN A 5 -2.18 -5.08 -13.64
CA GLN A 5 -2.74 -5.97 -12.64
C GLN A 5 -1.94 -5.87 -11.33
N VAL A 6 -1.75 -4.65 -10.81
CA VAL A 6 -1.85 -4.46 -9.34
C VAL A 6 -3.33 -4.68 -8.99
N SER A 7 -3.71 -5.95 -9.06
CA SER A 7 -5.02 -6.41 -8.64
C SER A 7 -4.88 -6.61 -7.14
N THR A 8 -5.21 -5.56 -6.38
CA THR A 8 -5.55 -5.56 -4.95
C THR A 8 -6.78 -6.47 -4.67
N GLY A 9 -6.94 -7.55 -5.42
CA GLY A 9 -8.12 -8.40 -5.50
C GLY A 9 -7.99 -9.69 -4.70
N THR A 10 -6.90 -9.88 -3.93
CA THR A 10 -6.76 -11.05 -3.05
C THR A 10 -5.81 -10.72 -1.90
N LEU A 11 -6.25 -9.94 -0.91
CA LEU A 11 -5.48 -9.67 0.32
C LEU A 11 -5.39 -10.91 1.26
N GLY A 12 -5.20 -12.11 0.69
CA GLY A 12 -4.52 -13.22 1.38
C GLY A 12 -3.00 -13.09 1.21
N PRO A 13 -2.19 -13.89 1.94
CA PRO A 13 -0.78 -13.74 2.39
C PRO A 13 -0.06 -12.37 2.42
N ASN A 14 -0.42 -11.44 1.55
CA ASN A 14 0.07 -10.08 1.42
C ASN A 14 -0.42 -9.13 2.51
N THR A 15 -1.32 -9.58 3.41
CA THR A 15 -1.75 -8.78 4.56
C THR A 15 -0.58 -8.45 5.49
N TRP A 16 0.34 -9.40 5.67
CA TRP A 16 1.58 -9.16 6.43
C TRP A 16 2.54 -8.22 5.67
N LEU A 17 2.61 -8.34 4.34
CA LEU A 17 3.43 -7.46 3.51
C LEU A 17 2.93 -6.00 3.53
N VAL A 18 1.61 -5.79 3.55
CA VAL A 18 1.02 -4.45 3.68
C VAL A 18 1.41 -3.82 5.02
N ASP A 19 1.35 -4.59 6.11
CA ASP A 19 1.71 -4.13 7.46
C ASP A 19 3.20 -3.75 7.52
N GLU A 20 4.09 -4.62 7.03
CA GLU A 20 5.53 -4.36 6.97
C GLU A 20 5.87 -3.13 6.10
N MET A 21 5.28 -3.01 4.91
CA MET A 21 5.49 -1.84 4.05
C MET A 21 4.93 -0.56 4.69
N TYR A 22 3.84 -0.66 5.46
CA TYR A 22 3.28 0.49 6.18
C TYR A 22 4.21 0.95 7.31
N GLU A 23 4.77 0.03 8.10
CA GLU A 23 5.78 0.35 9.12
C GLU A 23 7.00 1.03 8.49
N GLN A 24 7.49 0.49 7.38
CA GLN A 24 8.62 1.07 6.64
C GLN A 24 8.27 2.45 6.07
N TYR A 25 7.06 2.64 5.56
CA TYR A 25 6.58 3.94 5.06
C TYR A 25 6.51 4.99 6.19
N LEU A 26 6.04 4.59 7.38
CA LEU A 26 6.01 5.45 8.57
C LEU A 26 7.40 5.84 9.06
N ALA A 27 8.36 4.90 9.01
CA ALA A 27 9.74 5.17 9.39
C ALA A 27 10.47 6.03 8.36
N ASN A 28 10.32 5.69 7.07
CA ASN A 28 10.88 6.45 5.96
C ASN A 28 10.07 6.20 4.67
N PRO A 29 9.34 7.21 4.17
CA PRO A 29 8.49 7.03 2.99
C PRO A 29 9.32 6.70 1.73
N HIS A 30 10.59 7.11 1.67
CA HIS A 30 11.48 6.80 0.54
C HIS A 30 12.00 5.35 0.54
N SER A 31 11.84 4.59 1.63
CA SER A 31 12.27 3.18 1.70
C SER A 31 11.31 2.24 0.97
N VAL A 32 10.06 2.65 0.76
CA VAL A 32 9.08 1.87 0.01
C VAL A 32 8.97 2.39 -1.44
N SER A 33 8.55 1.53 -2.36
CA SER A 33 8.38 1.90 -3.78
C SER A 33 7.32 2.99 -3.95
N VAL A 34 7.43 3.79 -5.02
CA VAL A 34 6.51 4.88 -5.37
C VAL A 34 5.04 4.42 -5.34
N THR A 35 4.73 3.23 -5.87
CA THR A 35 3.37 2.66 -5.84
C THR A 35 2.83 2.46 -4.42
N TRP A 36 3.68 2.08 -3.47
CA TRP A 36 3.29 1.97 -2.05
C TRP A 36 3.16 3.34 -1.39
N GLN A 37 4.02 4.29 -1.74
CA GLN A 37 3.91 5.67 -1.27
C GLN A 37 2.58 6.28 -1.70
N GLU A 38 2.21 6.15 -2.97
CA GLU A 38 0.94 6.65 -3.50
C GLU A 38 -0.26 5.93 -2.88
N PHE A 39 -0.18 4.61 -2.72
CA PHE A 39 -1.22 3.83 -2.05
C PHE A 39 -1.45 4.31 -0.60
N PHE A 40 -0.40 4.48 0.19
CA PHE A 40 -0.50 4.93 1.58
C PHE A 40 -0.78 6.43 1.71
N ALA A 41 -0.36 7.25 0.75
CA ALA A 41 -0.63 8.69 0.72
C ALA A 41 -2.12 8.97 0.48
N ASP A 42 -2.79 8.16 -0.36
CA ASP A 42 -4.24 8.26 -0.60
C ASP A 42 -5.06 7.31 0.29
N TYR A 43 -4.41 6.50 1.15
CA TYR A 43 -5.07 5.63 2.11
C TYR A 43 -5.79 6.46 3.19
N ARG A 44 -6.97 6.97 2.86
CA ARG A 44 -7.90 7.51 3.84
C ARG A 44 -8.65 6.33 4.48
N PRO A 45 -8.47 6.06 5.78
CA PRO A 45 -9.45 5.26 6.48
C PRO A 45 -10.82 5.93 6.29
N PRO A 46 -11.91 5.18 6.06
CA PRO A 46 -13.24 5.76 5.90
C PRO A 46 -13.50 6.64 7.12
N GLY A 47 -13.43 7.96 6.90
CA GLY A 47 -13.67 8.91 7.98
C GLY A 47 -15.10 8.70 8.46
N PRO A 48 -15.35 8.75 9.78
CA PRO A 48 -16.73 8.75 10.25
C PRO A 48 -17.42 9.97 9.65
N ALA A 49 -18.53 9.72 8.95
CA ALA A 49 -19.45 10.74 8.46
C ALA A 49 -20.07 11.52 9.63
#